data_AF-A0A2P1JH94-F1
#
_entry.id   AF-A0A2P1JH94-F1
#
_cell.length_a   1.000
_cell.length_b   1.000
_cell.length_c   1.000
_cell.angle_alpha   90.00
_cell.angle_beta   90.00
_cell.angle_gamma   90.00
#
_symmetry.space_group_name_H-M   'P 1'
#
loop_
_entity.id
_entity.type
_entity.pdbx_description
1 polymer ?
#
loop_
_entity_poly.entity_id
_entity_poly.type
_entity_poly.pdbx_seq_one_letter_code
_entity_poly.pdbx_strand_id
1 'polypeptide(L)'
;MRHFWNTDVEDDQVTYYVQYFKTIEKVYKHAIFFGIILHVAKPFFVRGSSICNCYIPPQIPFPIFYAFEFYAIIVGAASAFCFNVFVCSLIVSVAAQFRLVNLKIKDLNAMEIDNDHDLRVYKVNLKSIIKYQQFLIRFVDDINKLLS
;
A
#
# COMPACT_ATOMS: atom_id res chain seq x y z
N MET A 1 7.18 -19.81 16.24
CA MET A 1 6.60 -18.62 15.58
C MET A 1 5.09 -18.50 15.74
N ARG A 2 4.30 -19.59 15.69
CA ARG A 2 2.83 -19.52 15.85
C ARG A 2 2.33 -18.90 17.17
N HIS A 3 3.02 -19.12 18.29
CA HIS A 3 2.65 -18.51 19.59
C HIS A 3 3.01 -17.03 19.74
N PHE A 4 3.78 -16.43 18.83
CA PHE A 4 4.21 -15.04 18.98
C PHE A 4 3.06 -14.04 18.75
N TRP A 5 2.06 -14.41 17.97
CA TRP A 5 0.95 -13.52 17.58
C TRP A 5 -0.34 -13.78 18.36
N ASN A 6 -0.28 -14.54 19.45
CA ASN A 6 -1.46 -14.92 20.22
C ASN A 6 -1.86 -13.80 21.20
N THR A 7 -2.09 -12.60 20.67
CA THR A 7 -2.53 -11.42 21.41
C THR A 7 -3.78 -10.93 20.69
N ASP A 8 -4.95 -11.15 21.30
CA ASP A 8 -6.23 -10.56 20.90
C ASP A 8 -6.23 -9.05 21.20
N VAL A 9 -5.25 -8.33 20.64
CA VAL A 9 -5.15 -6.89 20.81
C VAL A 9 -5.85 -6.27 19.62
N GLU A 10 -7.16 -6.08 19.79
CA GLU A 10 -7.98 -5.22 18.96
C GLU A 10 -7.46 -3.77 19.14
N ASP A 11 -6.45 -3.38 18.35
CA ASP A 11 -5.89 -2.02 18.41
C ASP A 11 -6.70 -1.10 17.49
N ASP A 12 -7.50 -0.22 18.09
CA ASP A 12 -8.27 0.81 17.40
C ASP A 12 -7.42 1.64 16.43
N GLN A 13 -6.11 1.78 16.70
CA GLN A 13 -5.21 2.48 15.79
C GLN A 13 -4.89 1.69 14.51
N VAL A 14 -4.76 0.36 14.58
CA VAL A 14 -4.58 -0.48 13.38
C VAL A 14 -5.84 -0.41 12.52
N THR A 15 -7.01 -0.49 13.15
CA THR A 15 -8.30 -0.30 12.47
C THR A 15 -8.39 1.09 11.84
N TYR A 16 -7.93 2.14 12.55
CA TYR A 16 -7.86 3.50 12.02
C TYR A 16 -6.97 3.60 10.78
N TYR A 17 -5.77 3.01 10.78
CA TYR A 17 -4.88 3.02 9.61
C TYR A 17 -5.51 2.33 8.40
N VAL A 18 -6.19 1.19 8.60
CA VAL A 18 -6.89 0.47 7.53
C VAL A 18 -8.08 1.27 7.00
N GLN A 19 -8.87 1.91 7.88
CA GLN A 19 -10.00 2.76 7.48
C GLN A 19 -9.55 4.01 6.74
N TYR A 20 -8.48 4.64 7.21
CA TYR A 20 -7.87 5.79 6.55
C TYR A 20 -7.35 5.41 5.16
N PHE A 21 -6.66 4.27 5.03
CA PHE A 21 -6.22 3.75 3.75
C PHE A 21 -7.38 3.51 2.78
N LYS A 22 -8.47 2.86 3.22
CA LYS A 22 -9.69 2.67 2.41
C LYS A 22 -10.30 3.98 1.94
N THR A 23 -10.23 5.02 2.78
CA THR A 23 -10.74 6.36 2.44
C THR A 23 -9.89 7.00 1.35
N ILE A 24 -8.56 6.96 1.49
CA ILE A 24 -7.63 7.43 0.46
C ILE A 24 -7.82 6.67 -0.84
N GLU A 25 -7.90 5.34 -0.79
CA GLU A 25 -8.13 4.49 -1.95
C GLU A 25 -9.41 4.91 -2.70
N LYS A 26 -10.50 5.15 -1.96
CA LYS A 26 -11.76 5.63 -2.54
C LYS A 26 -11.58 6.99 -3.22
N VAL A 27 -10.95 7.96 -2.57
CA VAL A 27 -10.71 9.30 -3.15
C VAL A 27 -9.85 9.17 -4.42
N TYR A 28 -8.78 8.40 -4.36
CA TYR A 28 -7.85 8.20 -5.48
C TYR A 28 -8.54 7.55 -6.68
N LYS A 29 -9.41 6.54 -6.43
CA LYS A 29 -10.22 5.91 -7.46
C LYS A 29 -11.15 6.90 -8.17
N HIS A 30 -11.81 7.79 -7.42
CA HIS A 30 -12.67 8.83 -8.02
C HIS A 30 -11.85 9.84 -8.83
N ALA A 31 -10.68 10.25 -8.34
CA ALA A 31 -9.79 11.17 -9.05
C ALA A 31 -9.29 10.58 -10.38
N ILE A 32 -8.85 9.32 -10.39
CA ILE A 32 -8.44 8.62 -11.62
C ILE A 32 -9.61 8.51 -12.59
N PHE A 33 -10.78 8.08 -12.12
CA PHE A 33 -11.96 7.93 -12.97
C PHE A 33 -12.34 9.27 -13.63
N PHE A 34 -12.35 10.36 -12.86
CA PHE A 34 -12.60 11.70 -13.38
C PHE A 34 -11.53 12.13 -14.40
N GLY A 35 -10.26 11.87 -14.11
CA GLY A 35 -9.16 12.14 -15.03
C GLY A 35 -9.31 11.41 -16.37
N ILE A 36 -9.65 10.11 -16.34
CA ILE A 36 -9.92 9.32 -17.55
C ILE A 36 -11.05 9.96 -18.36
N ILE A 37 -12.17 10.33 -17.73
CA ILE A 37 -13.28 10.99 -18.44
C ILE A 37 -12.82 12.25 -19.15
N LEU A 38 -12.05 13.11 -18.49
CA LEU A 38 -11.54 14.35 -19.11
C LEU A 38 -10.67 14.06 -20.34
N HIS A 39 -9.77 13.08 -20.26
CA HIS A 39 -8.92 12.70 -21.39
C HIS A 39 -9.73 12.12 -22.55
N VAL A 40 -10.65 11.22 -22.24
CA VAL A 40 -11.50 10.51 -23.21
C VAL A 40 -12.49 11.47 -23.90
N ALA A 41 -12.94 12.50 -23.19
CA ALA A 41 -13.85 13.51 -23.70
C ALA A 41 -13.16 14.56 -24.58
N LYS A 42 -11.84 14.78 -24.41
CA LYS A 42 -11.07 15.83 -25.11
C LYS A 42 -11.27 15.86 -26.65
N PRO A 43 -11.25 14.72 -27.38
CA PRO A 43 -11.41 14.72 -28.84
C PRO A 43 -12.76 15.26 -29.33
N PHE A 44 -13.79 15.28 -28.48
CA PHE A 44 -15.11 15.81 -28.82
C PHE A 44 -15.18 17.34 -28.73
N PHE A 45 -14.29 17.97 -27.96
CA PHE A 45 -14.25 19.42 -27.77
C PHE A 45 -13.15 20.11 -28.58
N VAL A 46 -12.06 19.40 -28.90
CA VAL A 46 -10.91 19.96 -29.63
C VAL A 46 -10.71 19.23 -30.95
N ARG A 47 -10.99 19.94 -32.05
CA ARG A 47 -10.93 19.41 -33.41
C ARG A 47 -9.50 19.00 -33.78
N GLY A 48 -9.33 17.79 -34.28
CA GLY A 48 -8.02 17.24 -34.66
C GLY A 48 -7.16 16.75 -33.48
N SER A 49 -7.71 16.71 -32.26
CA SER A 49 -7.01 16.14 -31.11
C SER A 49 -7.32 14.65 -30.94
N SER A 50 -6.36 13.93 -30.35
CA SER A 50 -6.53 12.56 -29.87
C SER A 50 -6.59 12.56 -28.34
N ILE A 51 -6.93 11.41 -27.74
CA ILE A 51 -7.03 11.27 -26.28
C ILE A 51 -5.68 11.59 -25.62
N CYS A 52 -4.59 11.12 -26.25
CA CYS A 52 -3.21 11.31 -25.80
C CYS A 52 -2.50 12.52 -26.45
N ASN A 53 -3.19 13.29 -27.31
CA ASN A 53 -2.58 14.37 -28.09
C ASN A 53 -1.45 13.91 -29.03
N CYS A 54 -1.58 12.70 -29.57
CA CYS A 54 -0.61 12.08 -30.48
C CYS A 54 -0.96 12.36 -31.94
N TYR A 55 0.02 12.13 -32.83
CA TYR A 55 -0.21 12.15 -34.28
C TYR A 55 -1.18 11.05 -34.69
N ILE A 56 -2.23 11.40 -35.45
CA ILE A 56 -3.22 10.48 -35.98
C ILE A 56 -2.79 10.06 -37.38
N PRO A 57 -2.37 8.80 -37.61
CA PRO A 57 -1.93 8.35 -38.92
C PRO A 57 -3.10 8.37 -39.92
N PRO A 58 -2.92 8.97 -41.13
CA PRO A 58 -4.00 9.13 -42.10
C PRO A 58 -4.50 7.80 -42.69
N GLN A 59 -3.72 6.72 -42.55
CA GLN A 59 -4.08 5.39 -43.04
C GLN A 59 -5.09 4.68 -42.13
N ILE A 60 -5.24 5.09 -40.87
CA ILE A 60 -6.08 4.42 -39.88
C ILE A 60 -7.34 5.25 -39.63
N PRO A 61 -8.54 4.66 -39.75
CA PRO A 61 -9.79 5.32 -39.39
C PRO A 61 -9.77 5.78 -37.93
N PHE A 62 -10.16 7.04 -37.69
CA PHE A 62 -10.18 7.64 -36.36
C PHE A 62 -10.87 6.80 -35.27
N PRO A 63 -12.04 6.14 -35.51
CA PRO A 63 -12.67 5.32 -34.47
C PRO A 63 -11.80 4.14 -33.99
N ILE A 64 -11.01 3.54 -34.88
CA ILE A 64 -10.10 2.43 -34.54
C ILE A 64 -8.94 2.96 -33.71
N PHE A 65 -8.35 4.08 -34.13
CA PHE A 65 -7.28 4.75 -33.40
C PHE A 65 -7.73 5.19 -31.99
N TYR A 66 -8.93 5.76 -31.89
CA TYR A 66 -9.55 6.16 -30.62
C TYR A 66 -9.77 4.97 -29.69
N ALA A 67 -10.29 3.85 -30.19
CA ALA A 67 -10.50 2.64 -29.38
C ALA A 67 -9.17 2.10 -28.82
N PHE A 68 -8.10 2.16 -29.61
CA PHE A 68 -6.76 1.76 -29.16
C PHE A 68 -6.22 2.69 -28.07
N GLU A 69 -6.28 4.01 -28.26
CA GLU A 69 -5.85 4.97 -27.24
C GLU A 69 -6.68 4.82 -25.95
N PHE A 70 -8.00 4.65 -26.08
CA PHE A 70 -8.90 4.45 -24.95
C PHE A 70 -8.52 3.21 -24.13
N TYR A 71 -8.27 2.09 -24.82
CA TYR A 71 -7.79 0.87 -24.19
C TYR A 71 -6.44 1.07 -23.49
N ALA A 72 -5.49 1.72 -24.16
CA ALA A 72 -4.18 2.00 -23.60
C ALA A 72 -4.26 2.86 -22.32
N ILE A 73 -5.13 3.88 -22.29
CA ILE A 73 -5.36 4.68 -21.08
C ILE A 73 -5.99 3.85 -19.97
N ILE A 74 -7.00 3.03 -20.25
CA ILE A 74 -7.64 2.20 -19.22
C ILE A 74 -6.62 1.24 -18.62
N VAL A 75 -5.86 0.53 -19.45
CA VAL A 75 -4.86 -0.44 -18.98
C VAL A 75 -3.74 0.26 -18.21
N GLY A 76 -3.25 1.39 -18.71
CA GLY A 76 -2.21 2.19 -18.04
C GLY A 76 -2.68 2.76 -16.70
N ALA A 77 -3.91 3.27 -16.63
CA ALA A 77 -4.48 3.77 -15.39
C ALA A 77 -4.74 2.63 -14.39
N ALA A 78 -5.24 1.48 -14.85
CA ALA A 78 -5.48 0.32 -14.01
C ALA A 78 -4.17 -0.26 -13.45
N SER A 79 -3.11 -0.37 -14.27
CA SER A 79 -1.82 -0.86 -13.81
C SER A 79 -1.19 0.08 -12.78
N ALA A 80 -1.21 1.39 -13.04
CA ALA A 80 -0.74 2.40 -12.10
C ALA A 80 -1.56 2.37 -10.79
N PHE A 81 -2.89 2.21 -10.87
CA PHE A 81 -3.74 2.09 -9.69
C PHE A 81 -3.40 0.84 -8.87
N CYS A 82 -3.33 -0.33 -9.50
CA CYS A 82 -2.99 -1.58 -8.83
C CYS A 82 -1.61 -1.52 -8.16
N PHE A 83 -0.61 -0.94 -8.84
CA PHE A 83 0.73 -0.78 -8.28
C PHE A 83 0.72 0.13 -7.05
N ASN A 84 0.03 1.28 -7.12
CA ASN A 84 -0.10 2.19 -5.98
C ASN A 84 -0.80 1.53 -4.78
N VAL A 85 -1.93 0.85 -5.01
CA VAL A 85 -2.66 0.12 -3.97
C VAL A 85 -1.76 -0.95 -3.34
N PHE A 86 -1.02 -1.71 -4.16
CA PHE A 86 -0.08 -2.72 -3.67
C PHE A 86 0.99 -2.09 -2.77
N VAL A 87 1.67 -1.04 -3.21
CA VAL A 87 2.71 -0.35 -2.43
C VAL A 87 2.15 0.21 -1.12
N CYS A 88 1.02 0.89 -1.17
CA CYS A 88 0.39 1.41 0.04
C CYS A 88 -0.03 0.28 0.99
N SER A 89 -0.52 -0.84 0.47
CA SER A 89 -0.88 -2.01 1.30
C SER A 89 0.34 -2.58 2.04
N LEU A 90 1.51 -2.62 1.40
CA LEU A 90 2.76 -3.03 2.04
C LEU A 90 3.15 -2.06 3.16
N ILE A 91 3.10 -0.75 2.90
CA ILE A 91 3.42 0.29 3.89
C ILE A 91 2.49 0.18 5.12
N VAL A 92 1.18 0.10 4.90
CA VAL A 92 0.18 -0.05 5.98
C VAL A 92 0.41 -1.34 6.77
N SER A 93 0.69 -2.44 6.08
CA SER A 93 0.96 -3.74 6.72
C SER A 93 2.21 -3.69 7.61
N VAL A 94 3.26 -2.99 7.17
CA VAL A 94 4.48 -2.83 7.96
C VAL A 94 4.26 -1.89 9.13
N ALA A 95 3.55 -0.78 8.94
CA ALA A 95 3.19 0.13 10.01
C ALA A 95 2.37 -0.58 11.11
N ALA A 96 1.40 -1.40 10.72
CA ALA A 96 0.64 -2.24 11.64
C ALA A 96 1.54 -3.24 12.39
N GLN A 97 2.47 -3.90 11.70
CA GLN A 97 3.42 -4.82 12.33
C GLN A 97 4.36 -4.12 13.34
N PHE A 98 4.88 -2.94 13.01
CA PHE A 98 5.67 -2.13 13.96
C PHE A 98 4.86 -1.72 15.19
N ARG A 99 3.58 -1.37 14.99
CA ARG A 99 2.67 -1.03 16.07
C ARG A 99 2.44 -2.20 17.02
N LEU A 100 2.15 -3.38 16.49
CA LEU A 100 1.98 -4.61 17.29
C LEU A 100 3.26 -4.95 18.06
N VAL A 101 4.43 -4.76 17.46
CA VAL A 101 5.71 -4.92 18.17
C VAL A 101 5.85 -3.94 19.33
N ASN A 102 5.52 -2.67 19.12
CA ASN A 102 5.58 -1.66 20.18
C ASN A 102 4.62 -1.97 21.34
N LEU A 103 3.41 -2.47 21.03
CA LEU A 103 2.48 -2.93 22.05
C LEU A 103 3.04 -4.10 22.85
N LYS A 104 3.67 -5.06 22.16
CA LYS A 104 4.29 -6.22 22.82
C LYS A 104 5.49 -5.85 23.69
N ILE A 105 6.27 -4.84 23.30
CA ILE A 105 7.35 -4.29 24.14
C ILE A 105 6.78 -3.67 25.43
N LYS A 106 5.66 -2.93 25.33
CA LYS A 106 4.98 -2.37 26.50
C LYS A 106 4.46 -3.45 27.44
N ASP A 107 3.86 -4.51 26.89
CA ASP A 107 3.34 -5.66 27.64
C ASP A 107 4.45 -6.42 28.37
N LEU A 108 5.61 -6.62 27.73
CA LEU A 108 6.79 -7.21 28.35
C LEU A 108 7.31 -6.43 29.56
N ASN A 109 7.09 -5.12 29.59
CA ASN A 109 7.52 -4.25 30.70
C ASN A 109 6.60 -4.38 31.93
N ALA A 110 5.46 -5.09 31.80
CA ALA A 110 4.50 -5.33 32.89
C ALA A 110 4.68 -6.69 33.60
N MET A 111 5.67 -7.51 33.19
CA MET A 111 6.02 -8.74 33.92
C MET A 111 6.95 -8.43 35.10
N GLU A 112 6.46 -8.60 36.33
CA GLU A 112 7.29 -8.64 37.53
C GLU A 112 8.22 -9.87 37.44
N ILE A 113 9.53 -9.63 37.29
CA ILE A 113 10.54 -10.69 37.25
C ILE A 113 10.85 -11.07 38.70
N ASP A 114 10.21 -12.12 39.20
CA ASP A 114 10.42 -12.59 40.58
C ASP A 114 11.43 -13.75 40.65
N ASN A 115 11.62 -14.50 39.55
CA ASN A 115 12.48 -15.69 39.53
C ASN A 115 13.45 -15.77 38.33
N ASP A 116 14.50 -16.57 38.49
CA ASP A 116 15.58 -16.81 37.51
C ASP A 116 15.08 -17.52 36.23
N HIS A 117 13.94 -18.20 36.33
CA HIS A 117 13.22 -18.77 35.19
C HIS A 117 12.53 -17.67 34.36
N ASP A 118 11.86 -16.73 35.02
CA ASP A 118 11.13 -15.63 34.37
C ASP A 118 12.10 -14.68 33.66
N LEU A 119 13.29 -14.47 34.25
CA LEU A 119 14.37 -13.72 33.61
C LEU A 119 14.83 -14.37 32.30
N ARG A 120 14.87 -15.71 32.21
CA ARG A 120 15.24 -16.41 30.97
C ARG A 120 14.14 -16.30 29.93
N VAL A 121 12.89 -16.47 30.32
CA VAL A 121 11.73 -16.32 29.42
C VAL A 121 11.66 -14.88 28.87
N TYR A 122 11.85 -13.89 29.74
CA TYR A 122 11.95 -12.47 29.38
C TYR A 122 13.05 -12.21 28.34
N LYS A 123 14.28 -12.70 28.59
CA LYS A 123 15.40 -12.55 27.64
C LYS A 123 15.12 -13.18 26.28
N VAL A 124 14.48 -14.36 26.24
CA VAL A 124 14.11 -15.03 24.99
C VAL A 124 13.05 -14.24 24.23
N ASN A 125 12.02 -13.75 24.92
CA ASN A 125 10.95 -12.94 24.32
C ASN A 125 11.48 -11.61 23.78
N LEU A 126 12.30 -10.91 24.57
CA LEU A 126 12.95 -9.66 24.15
C LEU A 126 13.84 -9.88 22.92
N LYS A 127 14.65 -10.94 22.91
CA LYS A 127 15.50 -11.29 21.75
C LYS A 127 14.66 -11.58 20.51
N SER A 128 13.53 -12.26 20.66
CA SER A 128 12.61 -12.53 19.54
C SER A 128 12.02 -11.24 18.97
N ILE A 129 11.65 -10.29 19.83
CA ILE A 129 11.11 -8.99 19.42
C ILE A 129 12.15 -8.16 18.68
N ILE A 130 13.36 -8.02 19.24
CA ILE A 130 14.45 -7.27 18.60
C ILE A 130 14.75 -7.86 17.22
N LYS A 131 14.81 -9.19 17.10
CA LYS A 131 15.05 -9.85 15.81
C LYS A 131 13.95 -9.53 14.79
N TYR A 132 12.70 -9.51 15.23
CA TYR A 132 11.58 -9.21 14.35
C TYR A 132 11.51 -7.71 13.98
N GLN A 133 11.82 -6.80 14.92
CA GLN A 133 11.96 -5.37 14.62
C GLN A 133 13.07 -5.10 13.60
N GLN A 134 14.23 -5.77 13.73
CA GLN A 134 15.31 -5.69 12.75
C GLN A 134 14.88 -6.22 11.37
N PHE A 135 14.07 -7.28 11.33
CA PHE A 135 13.49 -7.77 10.08
C PHE A 135 12.57 -6.72 9.43
N LEU A 136 11.69 -6.08 10.21
CA LEU A 136 10.80 -5.04 9.70
C LEU A 136 11.59 -3.84 9.15
N ILE A 137 12.66 -3.42 9.84
CA ILE A 137 13.52 -2.32 9.36
C ILE A 137 14.15 -2.69 8.00
N ARG A 138 14.74 -3.89 7.89
CA ARG A 138 15.32 -4.35 6.61
C ARG A 138 14.27 -4.43 5.50
N PHE A 139 13.06 -4.88 5.83
CA PHE A 139 11.96 -4.95 4.87
C PHE A 139 11.54 -3.56 4.38
N VAL A 140 11.49 -2.56 5.26
CA VAL A 140 11.28 -1.15 4.85
C VAL A 140 12.41 -0.66 3.96
N ASP A 141 13.66 -0.95 4.30
CA ASP A 141 14.81 -0.56 3.47
C ASP A 141 14.74 -1.19 2.08
N ASP A 142 14.35 -2.45 1.99
CA ASP A 142 14.19 -3.17 0.72
C ASP A 142 13.02 -2.60 -0.10
N ILE A 143 11.88 -2.28 0.53
CA ILE A 143 10.79 -1.57 -0.14
C ILE A 143 11.27 -0.22 -0.66
N ASN A 144 11.99 0.55 0.16
CA ASN A 144 12.46 1.88 -0.22
C ASN A 144 13.44 1.80 -1.40
N LYS A 145 14.33 0.80 -1.44
CA LYS A 145 15.21 0.55 -2.59
C LYS A 145 14.45 0.13 -3.85
N LEU A 146 13.35 -0.60 -3.72
CA LEU A 146 12.53 -1.01 -4.87
C LEU A 146 11.69 0.14 -5.44
N LEU A 147 11.38 1.15 -4.62
CA LEU A 147 10.56 2.30 -5.01
C LEU A 147 11.37 3.55 -5.37
N SER A 148 12.66 3.58 -5.06
CA SER A 148 13.62 4.63 -5.43
C SER A 148 14.20 4.41 -6.83
#